data_AF-A0A1U7HI30-F1
#
_entry.id   AF-A0A1U7HI30-F1
#
_cell.length_a   1.000
_cell.length_b   1.000
_cell.length_c   1.000
_cell.angle_alpha   90.00
_cell.angle_beta   90.00
_cell.angle_gamma   90.00
#
_symmetry.space_group_name_H-M   'P 1'
#
loop_
_entity.id
_entity.type
_entity.pdbx_description
1 polymer ?
#
loop_
_entity_poly.entity_id
_entity_poly.type
_entity_poly.pdbx_seq_one_letter_code
_entity_poly.pdbx_strand_id
1 'polypeptide(L)'
;MLGILLFGLYFTLFSLVVYYFRSWAQNRWWVKIDTQSPQCTYYFGPFDAEEEAKSLYGDYIEDLQEEGARGISIQIQRCQPQQLTIFEKDSEATCQ
;
A
#
# COMPACT_ATOMS: atom_id res chain seq x y z
N MET A 1 -12.80 -41.73 17.00
CA MET A 1 -11.72 -40.99 17.70
C MET A 1 -10.57 -40.64 16.76
N LEU A 2 -10.01 -41.60 16.00
CA LEU A 2 -8.90 -41.33 15.06
C LEU A 2 -9.22 -40.27 13.97
N GLY A 3 -10.43 -40.30 13.41
CA GLY A 3 -10.83 -39.35 12.35
C GLY A 3 -10.91 -37.88 12.79
N ILE A 4 -11.28 -37.62 14.05
CA ILE A 4 -11.32 -36.26 14.61
C ILE A 4 -9.89 -35.75 14.83
N LEU A 5 -8.98 -36.63 15.25
CA LEU A 5 -7.56 -36.30 15.42
C LEU A 5 -6.90 -35.99 14.07
N LEU A 6 -7.20 -36.76 13.03
CA LEU A 6 -6.68 -36.52 11.67
C LEU A 6 -7.25 -35.23 11.05
N PHE A 7 -8.53 -34.93 11.26
CA PHE A 7 -9.15 -33.68 10.81
C PHE A 7 -8.57 -32.47 11.54
N GLY A 8 -8.35 -32.57 12.85
CA GLY A 8 -7.71 -31.53 13.66
C GLY A 8 -6.28 -31.24 13.19
N LEU A 9 -5.48 -32.29 12.95
CA LEU A 9 -4.11 -32.15 12.44
C LEU A 9 -4.07 -31.54 11.02
N TYR A 10 -5.00 -31.91 10.15
CA TYR A 10 -5.12 -31.32 8.82
C TYR A 10 -5.53 -29.85 8.90
N PHE A 11 -6.50 -29.51 9.74
CA PHE A 11 -6.97 -28.14 9.92
C PHE A 11 -5.91 -27.24 10.54
N THR A 12 -5.12 -27.73 11.50
CA THR A 12 -3.99 -26.99 12.07
C THR A 12 -2.86 -26.82 11.06
N LEU A 13 -2.53 -27.86 10.29
CA LEU A 13 -1.54 -27.76 9.22
C LEU A 13 -1.98 -26.79 8.12
N PHE A 14 -3.25 -26.85 7.69
CA PHE A 14 -3.83 -25.94 6.71
C PHE A 14 -3.89 -24.51 7.24
N SER A 15 -4.25 -24.32 8.51
CA SER A 15 -4.24 -23.00 9.16
C SER A 15 -2.82 -22.45 9.30
N LEU A 16 -1.82 -23.30 9.56
CA LEU A 16 -0.41 -22.92 9.57
C LEU A 16 0.05 -22.53 8.15
N VAL A 17 -0.31 -23.30 7.12
CA VAL A 17 -0.01 -22.97 5.71
C VAL A 17 -0.65 -21.65 5.30
N VAL A 18 -1.93 -21.42 5.64
CA VAL A 18 -2.64 -20.16 5.39
C VAL A 18 -2.03 -19.01 6.20
N TYR A 19 -1.63 -19.24 7.45
CA TYR A 19 -0.97 -18.25 8.29
C TYR A 19 0.40 -17.84 7.72
N TYR A 20 1.23 -18.82 7.35
CA TYR A 20 2.50 -18.58 6.69
C TYR A 20 2.30 -17.86 5.36
N PHE A 21 1.29 -18.21 4.57
CA PHE A 21 0.97 -17.51 3.32
C PHE A 21 0.53 -16.05 3.56
N ARG A 22 -0.26 -15.78 4.60
CA ARG A 22 -0.68 -14.42 4.97
C ARG A 22 0.48 -13.53 5.41
N SER A 23 1.53 -14.08 6.01
CA SER A 23 2.72 -13.33 6.43
C SER A 23 3.56 -12.76 5.26
N TRP A 24 3.22 -13.09 4.01
CA TRP A 24 3.89 -12.56 2.81
C TRP A 24 3.25 -11.28 2.30
N ALA A 25 2.32 -10.68 3.06
CA ALA A 25 1.92 -9.28 2.91
C ALA A 25 3.12 -8.38 3.27
N GLN A 26 4.13 -8.41 2.41
CA GLN A 26 5.31 -7.56 2.45
C GLN A 26 4.87 -6.14 2.14
N ASN A 27 5.26 -5.18 2.98
CA ASN A 27 5.21 -3.77 2.65
C ASN A 27 5.84 -3.58 1.27
N ARG A 28 5.01 -3.26 0.27
CA ARG A 28 5.42 -3.03 -1.12
C ARG A 28 5.93 -1.61 -1.26
N TRP A 29 6.58 -1.31 -2.38
CA TRP A 29 7.00 0.06 -2.66
C TRP A 29 5.77 0.88 -3.06
N TRP A 30 5.63 2.05 -2.47
CA TRP A 30 4.58 3.01 -2.77
C TRP A 30 5.19 4.39 -2.97
N VAL A 31 4.61 5.16 -3.87
CA VAL A 31 4.89 6.57 -4.05
C VAL A 31 3.82 7.34 -3.31
N LYS A 32 4.21 8.00 -2.22
CA LYS A 32 3.39 8.97 -1.51
C LYS A 32 3.61 10.34 -2.13
N ILE A 33 2.53 11.00 -2.56
CA ILE A 33 2.56 12.35 -3.11
C ILE A 33 1.66 13.23 -2.25
N ASP A 34 2.24 14.25 -1.60
CA ASP A 34 1.48 15.25 -0.87
C ASP A 34 1.41 16.55 -1.69
N THR A 35 0.21 17.11 -1.81
CA THR A 35 -0.07 18.39 -2.49
C THR A 35 -0.46 19.45 -1.46
N GLN A 36 -0.13 20.72 -1.73
CA GLN A 36 -0.48 21.85 -0.85
C GLN A 36 -1.78 22.54 -1.27
N SER A 37 -2.11 22.54 -2.57
CA SER A 37 -3.34 23.15 -3.08
C SER A 37 -3.85 22.38 -4.30
N PRO A 38 -4.99 21.68 -4.20
CA PRO A 38 -5.69 21.34 -2.94
C PRO A 38 -4.78 20.52 -2.01
N GLN A 39 -5.05 20.52 -0.70
CA GLN A 39 -4.29 19.71 0.25
C GLN A 39 -4.77 18.26 0.22
N CYS A 40 -3.97 17.38 -0.35
CA CYS A 40 -4.30 15.97 -0.55
C CYS A 40 -3.03 15.11 -0.42
N THR A 41 -3.21 13.86 0.00
CA THR A 41 -2.16 12.82 -0.02
C THR A 41 -2.60 11.69 -0.93
N TYR A 42 -1.75 11.34 -1.89
CA TYR A 42 -1.97 10.25 -2.84
C TYR A 42 -0.94 9.14 -2.62
N TYR A 43 -1.37 7.88 -2.72
CA TYR A 43 -0.49 6.71 -2.71
C TYR A 43 -0.65 5.94 -4.02
N PHE A 44 0.44 5.85 -4.79
CA PHE A 44 0.52 5.09 -6.03
C PHE A 44 1.36 3.82 -5.84
N GLY A 45 0.89 2.70 -6.38
CA GLY A 45 1.48 1.38 -6.19
C GLY A 45 0.40 0.29 -6.07
N PRO A 46 0.73 -0.89 -5.52
CA PRO A 46 2.05 -1.29 -5.04
C PRO A 46 3.03 -1.59 -6.19
N PHE A 47 4.30 -1.25 -6.00
CA PHE A 47 5.41 -1.61 -6.89
C PHE A 47 6.25 -2.76 -6.31
N ASP A 48 6.85 -3.53 -7.21
CA ASP A 48 7.74 -4.63 -6.84
C ASP A 48 9.12 -4.11 -6.41
N ALA A 49 9.58 -3.01 -7.02
CA ALA A 49 10.88 -2.40 -6.77
C ALA A 49 10.80 -0.87 -6.59
N GLU A 50 11.79 -0.29 -5.89
CA GLU A 50 11.88 1.16 -5.70
C GLU A 50 12.16 1.86 -7.05
N GLU A 51 12.94 1.22 -7.90
CA GLU A 51 13.33 1.71 -9.22
C GLU A 51 12.13 1.81 -10.17
N GLU A 52 11.21 0.84 -10.09
CA GLU A 52 9.95 0.86 -10.84
C GLU A 52 9.12 2.08 -10.44
N ALA A 53 8.94 2.28 -9.12
CA ALA A 53 8.27 3.46 -8.57
C ALA A 53 8.95 4.77 -9.02
N LYS A 54 10.30 4.81 -9.04
CA LYS A 54 11.10 5.93 -9.53
C LYS A 54 10.89 6.24 -11.00
N SER A 55 10.71 5.21 -11.82
CA SER A 55 10.54 5.36 -13.26
C SER A 55 9.16 5.87 -13.66
N LEU A 56 8.14 5.62 -12.82
CA LEU A 56 6.73 5.92 -13.14
C LEU A 56 6.17 7.14 -12.40
N TYR A 57 6.77 7.59 -11.28
CA TYR A 57 6.15 8.69 -10.51
C TYR A 57 6.06 10.00 -11.28
N GLY A 58 6.92 10.21 -12.28
CA GLY A 58 6.91 11.41 -13.12
C GLY A 58 5.55 11.63 -13.78
N ASP A 59 4.99 10.55 -14.33
CA ASP A 59 3.70 10.56 -15.02
C ASP A 59 2.57 10.98 -14.05
N TYR A 60 2.60 10.49 -12.81
CA TYR A 60 1.60 10.88 -11.79
C TYR A 60 1.72 12.35 -11.38
N ILE A 61 2.93 12.90 -11.34
CA ILE A 61 3.13 14.32 -11.04
C ILE A 61 2.55 15.16 -12.18
N GLU A 62 2.82 14.79 -13.43
CA GLU A 62 2.33 15.50 -14.61
C GLU A 62 0.80 15.57 -14.59
N ASP A 63 0.13 14.44 -14.42
CA ASP A 63 -1.33 14.36 -14.30
C ASP A 63 -1.86 15.28 -13.18
N LEU A 64 -1.28 15.22 -11.98
CA LEU A 64 -1.70 16.05 -10.85
C LEU A 64 -1.47 17.55 -11.11
N GLN A 65 -0.38 17.91 -11.79
CA GLN A 65 -0.10 19.30 -12.15
C GLN A 65 -1.09 19.82 -13.20
N GLU A 66 -1.44 18.99 -14.19
CA GLU A 66 -2.46 19.32 -15.19
C GLU A 66 -3.85 19.50 -14.57
N GLU A 67 -4.16 18.72 -13.52
CA GLU A 67 -5.37 18.89 -12.70
C GLU A 67 -5.32 20.13 -11.79
N GLY A 68 -4.20 20.84 -11.75
CA GLY A 68 -4.03 22.10 -11.04
C GLY A 68 -3.47 21.96 -9.62
N ALA A 69 -2.96 20.78 -9.24
CA ALA A 69 -2.31 20.58 -7.96
C ALA A 69 -0.99 21.36 -7.86
N ARG A 70 -0.73 21.92 -6.67
CA ARG A 70 0.47 22.75 -6.40
C ARG A 70 1.17 22.32 -5.13
N GLY A 71 2.46 22.68 -5.04
CA GLY A 71 3.28 22.42 -3.86
C GLY A 71 3.50 20.93 -3.61
N ILE A 72 3.75 20.18 -4.69
CA ILE A 72 3.88 18.72 -4.70
C ILE A 72 5.17 18.30 -3.98
N SER A 73 5.07 17.30 -3.10
CA SER A 73 6.21 16.62 -2.49
C SER A 73 6.05 15.11 -2.64
N ILE A 74 7.17 14.41 -2.86
CA ILE A 74 7.18 12.97 -3.16
C ILE A 74 8.03 12.24 -2.14
N GLN A 75 7.54 11.09 -1.69
CA GLN A 75 8.28 10.13 -0.89
C GLN A 75 8.02 8.72 -1.42
N ILE A 76 9.09 7.98 -1.69
CA ILE A 76 8.99 6.56 -2.05
C ILE A 76 9.30 5.76 -0.80
N GLN A 77 8.37 4.92 -0.38
CA GLN A 77 8.47 4.19 0.89
C GLN A 77 7.85 2.80 0.81
N ARG A 78 8.33 1.90 1.68
CA ARG A 78 7.70 0.60 1.87
C ARG A 78 6.62 0.69 2.93
N CYS A 79 5.36 0.58 2.56
CA CYS A 79 4.24 0.60 3.51
C CYS A 79 2.99 -0.10 2.94
N GLN A 80 1.91 -0.10 3.71
CA GLN A 80 0.58 -0.52 3.27
C GLN A 80 -0.44 0.61 3.54
N PRO A 81 -0.80 1.41 2.53
CA PRO A 81 -1.74 2.51 2.73
C PRO A 81 -3.14 1.97 3.02
N GLN A 82 -3.79 2.51 4.05
CA GLN A 82 -5.20 2.21 4.33
C GLN A 82 -6.14 2.86 3.32
N GLN A 83 -5.73 4.01 2.77
CA GLN A 83 -6.44 4.75 1.74
C GLN A 83 -5.46 5.26 0.68
N LEU A 84 -5.88 5.26 -0.58
CA LEU A 84 -5.04 5.70 -1.69
C LEU A 84 -5.10 7.21 -1.93
N THR A 85 -6.17 7.87 -1.47
CA THR A 85 -6.36 9.31 -1.60
C THR A 85 -6.97 9.81 -0.32
N ILE A 86 -6.31 10.76 0.32
CA ILE A 86 -6.69 11.33 1.61
C ILE A 86 -6.82 12.84 1.43
N PHE A 87 -8.01 13.36 1.65
CA PHE A 87 -8.26 14.79 1.66
C PHE A 87 -7.96 15.35 3.05
N GLU A 88 -7.66 16.64 3.16
CA GLU A 88 -7.44 17.31 4.47
C GLU A 88 -8.55 17.03 5.51
N LYS A 89 -9.79 16.83 5.06
CA LYS A 89 -10.93 16.52 5.94
C LYS A 89 -10.89 15.11 6.55
N ASP A 90 -10.04 14.23 6.01
CA ASP A 90 -9.95 12.81 6.33
C ASP A 90 -8.57 12.45 6.93
N SER A 91 -7.87 13.42 7.53
CA SER A 91 -6.45 13.39 7.91
C SER A 91 -6.01 12.34 8.97
N GLU A 92 -6.84 11.34 9.27
CA GLU A 92 -6.50 10.25 10.19
C GLU A 92 -5.92 9.01 9.49
N ALA A 93 -5.98 8.93 8.16
CA ALA A 93 -5.41 7.80 7.42
C ALA A 93 -3.88 7.92 7.28
N THR A 94 -3.16 6.91 7.76
CA THR A 94 -1.69 6.83 7.72
C THR A 94 -1.27 5.53 7.03
N CYS A 95 -0.12 5.56 6.36
CA CYS A 95 0.49 4.34 5.85
C CYS A 95 1.09 3.56 7.04
N GLN A 96 0.69 2.30 7.22
CA GLN A 96 1.21 1.39 8.25
C GLN A 96 2.35 0.53 7.71
#